data_AF-A0A3N5N7D3-F1
#
_entry.id   AF-A0A3N5N7D3-F1
#
_cell.length_a   1.000
_cell.length_b   1.000
_cell.length_c   1.000
_cell.angle_alpha   90.00
_cell.angle_beta   90.00
_cell.angle_gamma   90.00
#
_symmetry.space_group_name_H-M   'P 1'
#
loop_
_entity.id
_entity.type
_entity.pdbx_description
1 polymer ?
#
loop_
_entity_poly.entity_id
_entity_poly.type
_entity_poly.pdbx_seq_one_letter_code
_entity_poly.pdbx_strand_id
1 'polypeptide(L)'
;MPTAAGQEAGLFEACTDAVAAADRLFHLAKVAVKAAVSGADGPDTAQAAVHGLAWLATYVEALRQMLGWAQRLEASHRFGENERLLLTCAFGEYLAQIVGGIPMSQNETVRLAELGVARAEGHRFEQQVDRLIDEGTGSGLKARLAAIIAEQPDVTTFGDTGLDDTLNEMRRQMRRFAEVEVL
;
A
#
# COMPACT_ATOMS: atom_id res chain seq x y z
N MET A 1 25.09 -2.55 -15.76
CA MET A 1 23.96 -2.89 -14.88
C MET A 1 23.88 -1.82 -13.80
N PRO A 2 22.68 -1.35 -13.43
CA PRO A 2 22.54 -0.39 -12.32
C PRO A 2 23.05 -1.01 -11.02
N THR A 3 23.65 -0.19 -10.15
CA THR A 3 24.05 -0.60 -8.79
C THR A 3 22.82 -0.78 -7.91
N ALA A 4 22.91 -1.55 -6.82
CA ALA A 4 21.80 -1.71 -5.86
C ALA A 4 21.23 -0.35 -5.40
N ALA A 5 22.12 0.57 -5.02
CA ALA A 5 21.75 1.96 -4.68
C ALA A 5 21.05 2.72 -5.84
N GLY A 6 21.43 2.47 -7.09
CA GLY A 6 20.77 3.06 -8.26
C GLY A 6 19.40 2.45 -8.56
N GLN A 7 19.19 1.18 -8.18
CA GLN A 7 17.89 0.51 -8.28
C GLN A 7 16.94 0.97 -7.16
N GLU A 8 17.47 1.21 -5.95
CA GLU A 8 16.73 1.72 -4.79
C GLU A 8 16.27 3.16 -4.98
N ALA A 9 17.16 4.03 -5.47
CA ALA A 9 16.80 5.41 -5.80
C ALA A 9 15.66 5.47 -6.85
N GLY A 10 15.74 4.64 -7.89
CA GLY A 10 14.70 4.55 -8.90
C GLY A 10 13.36 4.00 -8.38
N LEU A 11 13.39 3.10 -7.39
CA LEU A 11 12.17 2.60 -6.74
C LEU A 11 11.48 3.68 -5.91
N PHE A 12 12.23 4.43 -5.10
CA PHE A 12 11.64 5.50 -4.27
C PHE A 12 11.09 6.65 -5.11
N GLU A 13 11.73 7.00 -6.22
CA GLU A 13 11.22 7.98 -7.18
C GLU A 13 9.88 7.49 -7.77
N ALA A 14 9.83 6.27 -8.28
CA ALA A 14 8.59 5.68 -8.82
C ALA A 14 7.46 5.61 -7.78
N CYS A 15 7.77 5.19 -6.55
CA CYS A 15 6.79 5.16 -5.45
C CYS A 15 6.29 6.57 -5.09
N THR A 16 7.16 7.58 -5.12
CA THR A 16 6.79 8.98 -4.86
C THR A 16 5.81 9.48 -5.93
N ASP A 17 6.11 9.22 -7.20
CA ASP A 17 5.24 9.60 -8.33
C ASP A 17 3.89 8.89 -8.28
N ALA A 18 3.89 7.60 -7.91
CA ALA A 18 2.67 6.82 -7.73
C ALA A 18 1.79 7.33 -6.60
N VAL A 19 2.37 7.71 -5.45
CA VAL A 19 1.65 8.37 -4.35
C VAL A 19 1.02 9.67 -4.84
N ALA A 20 1.78 10.51 -5.56
CA ALA A 20 1.26 11.76 -6.11
C ALA A 20 0.11 11.52 -7.13
N ALA A 21 0.18 10.42 -7.90
CA ALA A 21 -0.89 10.02 -8.80
C ALA A 21 -2.15 9.54 -8.06
N ALA A 22 -1.97 8.73 -7.02
CA ALA A 22 -3.06 8.27 -6.17
C ALA A 22 -3.74 9.42 -5.42
N ASP A 23 -2.98 10.44 -4.99
CA ASP A 23 -3.49 11.66 -4.35
C ASP A 23 -4.41 12.45 -5.28
N ARG A 24 -4.05 12.58 -6.55
CA ARG A 24 -4.90 13.23 -7.56
C ARG A 24 -6.21 12.48 -7.74
N LEU A 25 -6.16 11.16 -7.87
CA LEU A 25 -7.37 10.32 -7.96
C LEU A 25 -8.26 10.47 -6.73
N PHE A 26 -7.66 10.39 -5.53
CA PHE A 26 -8.38 10.56 -4.28
C PHE A 26 -9.05 11.92 -4.18
N HIS A 27 -8.38 12.99 -4.61
CA HIS A 27 -8.97 14.33 -4.64
C HIS A 27 -10.19 14.40 -5.57
N LEU A 28 -10.09 13.86 -6.78
CA LEU A 28 -11.19 13.80 -7.74
C LEU A 28 -12.39 13.02 -7.18
N ALA A 29 -12.15 11.83 -6.63
CA ALA A 29 -13.16 11.00 -5.98
C ALA A 29 -13.82 11.75 -4.81
N LYS A 30 -13.03 12.41 -3.96
CA LYS A 30 -13.53 13.18 -2.81
C LYS A 30 -14.45 14.32 -3.23
N VAL A 31 -14.11 15.05 -4.30
CA VAL A 31 -14.95 16.12 -4.84
C VAL A 31 -16.28 15.55 -5.36
N ALA A 32 -16.23 14.46 -6.13
CA ALA A 32 -17.43 13.85 -6.69
C ALA A 32 -18.36 13.27 -5.61
N VAL A 33 -17.82 12.53 -4.64
CA VAL A 33 -18.60 11.96 -3.53
C VAL A 33 -19.17 13.07 -2.65
N LYS A 34 -18.43 14.15 -2.39
CA LYS A 34 -18.96 15.31 -1.65
C LYS A 34 -20.17 15.94 -2.36
N ALA A 35 -20.13 16.05 -3.69
CA ALA A 35 -21.25 16.57 -4.47
C ALA A 35 -22.47 15.64 -4.38
N ALA A 36 -22.27 14.33 -4.45
CA ALA A 36 -23.34 13.34 -4.31
C ALA A 36 -24.04 13.41 -2.94
N VAL A 37 -23.27 13.47 -1.86
CA VAL A 37 -23.80 13.54 -0.47
C VAL A 37 -24.55 14.85 -0.21
N SER A 38 -24.19 15.94 -0.90
CA SER A 38 -24.83 17.25 -0.74
C SER A 38 -26.12 17.40 -1.59
N GLY A 39 -26.49 16.37 -2.37
CA GLY A 39 -27.66 16.35 -3.22
C GLY A 39 -28.99 16.17 -2.46
N ALA A 40 -30.10 16.28 -3.18
CA ALA A 40 -31.45 16.19 -2.62
C ALA A 40 -31.77 14.83 -1.97
N ASP A 41 -31.06 13.78 -2.40
CA ASP A 41 -31.27 12.39 -1.95
C ASP A 41 -30.56 12.08 -0.62
N GLY A 42 -29.81 13.04 -0.06
CA GLY A 42 -29.18 12.94 1.26
C GLY A 42 -28.04 11.90 1.36
N PRO A 43 -27.38 11.80 2.53
CA PRO A 43 -26.23 10.92 2.74
C PRO A 43 -26.55 9.43 2.63
N ASP A 44 -27.79 9.02 2.95
CA ASP A 44 -28.19 7.60 3.00
C ASP A 44 -28.14 6.93 1.62
N THR A 45 -28.41 7.66 0.55
CA THR A 45 -28.35 7.14 -0.83
C THR A 45 -26.92 7.08 -1.38
N ALA A 46 -25.97 7.75 -0.72
CA ALA A 46 -24.57 7.80 -1.10
C ALA A 46 -23.66 6.90 -0.23
N GLN A 47 -24.22 6.04 0.63
CA GLN A 47 -23.46 5.24 1.59
C GLN A 47 -22.35 4.39 0.94
N ALA A 48 -22.65 3.72 -0.17
CA ALA A 48 -21.68 2.91 -0.91
C ALA A 48 -20.49 3.76 -1.42
N ALA A 49 -20.76 4.96 -1.93
CA ALA A 49 -19.73 5.87 -2.42
C ALA A 49 -18.91 6.48 -1.25
N VAL A 50 -19.53 6.74 -0.10
CA VAL A 50 -18.84 7.21 1.11
C VAL A 50 -17.90 6.15 1.67
N HIS A 51 -18.36 4.91 1.82
CA HIS A 51 -17.50 3.80 2.25
C HIS A 51 -16.41 3.52 1.23
N GLY A 52 -16.74 3.53 -0.06
CA GLY A 52 -15.78 3.37 -1.13
C GLY A 52 -14.68 4.43 -1.12
N LEU A 53 -15.04 5.70 -0.87
CA LEU A 53 -14.08 6.78 -0.68
C LEU A 53 -13.17 6.54 0.53
N ALA A 54 -13.71 6.02 1.63
CA ALA A 54 -12.93 5.69 2.82
C ALA A 54 -11.92 4.55 2.55
N TRP A 55 -12.31 3.55 1.74
CA TRP A 55 -11.40 2.50 1.28
C TRP A 55 -10.29 3.03 0.36
N LEU A 56 -10.63 3.89 -0.61
CA LEU A 56 -9.63 4.56 -1.45
C LEU A 56 -8.67 5.42 -0.60
N ALA A 57 -9.18 6.18 0.36
CA ALA A 57 -8.37 6.97 1.27
C ALA A 57 -7.40 6.10 2.07
N THR A 58 -7.87 4.95 2.56
CA THR A 58 -7.06 3.96 3.28
C THR A 58 -5.91 3.44 2.42
N TYR A 59 -6.17 3.12 1.14
CA TYR A 59 -5.14 2.59 0.24
C TYR A 59 -4.09 3.64 -0.09
N VAL A 60 -4.53 4.88 -0.37
CA VAL A 60 -3.63 6.01 -0.64
C VAL A 60 -2.75 6.29 0.59
N GLU A 61 -3.32 6.26 1.79
CA GLU A 61 -2.55 6.45 3.03
C GLU A 61 -1.59 5.28 3.28
N ALA A 62 -2.00 4.03 3.03
CA ALA A 62 -1.11 2.87 3.15
C ALA A 62 0.11 3.00 2.23
N LEU A 63 -0.06 3.46 0.99
CA LEU A 63 1.05 3.73 0.06
C LEU A 63 2.00 4.82 0.61
N ARG A 64 1.45 5.92 1.16
CA ARG A 64 2.27 6.97 1.81
C ARG A 64 3.06 6.42 2.98
N GLN A 65 2.43 5.62 3.85
CA GLN A 65 3.09 5.07 5.02
C GLN A 65 4.14 4.02 4.67
N MET A 66 3.89 3.18 3.66
CA MET A 66 4.87 2.22 3.15
C MET A 66 6.10 2.92 2.57
N LEU A 67 5.91 3.97 1.76
CA LEU A 67 7.03 4.77 1.25
C LEU A 67 7.81 5.43 2.38
N GLY A 68 7.10 6.07 3.32
CA GLY A 68 7.73 6.74 4.47
C GLY A 68 8.49 5.76 5.37
N TRP A 69 7.98 4.55 5.57
CA TRP A 69 8.66 3.47 6.29
C TRP A 69 9.98 3.10 5.60
N ALA A 70 9.94 2.83 4.30
CA ALA A 70 11.12 2.45 3.54
C ALA A 70 12.18 3.56 3.51
N GLN A 71 11.77 4.83 3.33
CA GLN A 71 12.68 5.98 3.36
C GLN A 71 13.38 6.14 4.73
N ARG A 72 12.68 5.91 5.84
CA ARG A 72 13.30 5.96 7.19
C ARG A 72 14.28 4.81 7.41
N LEU A 73 13.99 3.62 6.89
CA LEU A 73 14.91 2.50 6.95
C LEU A 73 16.16 2.77 6.10
N GLU A 74 16.00 3.31 4.90
CA GLU A 74 17.12 3.68 4.04
C GLU A 74 18.04 4.69 4.72
N ALA A 75 17.46 5.76 5.29
CA ALA A 75 18.20 6.78 6.00
C ALA A 75 18.97 6.26 7.23
N SER A 76 18.61 5.08 7.73
CA SER A 76 19.31 4.39 8.83
C SER A 76 20.13 3.18 8.36
N HIS A 77 20.29 2.98 7.06
CA HIS A 77 20.98 1.82 6.45
C HIS A 77 20.40 0.46 6.86
N ARG A 78 19.08 0.42 7.10
CA ARG A 78 18.32 -0.78 7.48
C ARG A 78 17.34 -1.26 6.41
N PHE A 79 17.35 -0.65 5.23
CA PHE A 79 16.54 -1.08 4.10
C PHE A 79 17.26 -2.19 3.34
N GLY A 80 16.79 -3.42 3.48
CA GLY A 80 17.39 -4.61 2.88
C GLY A 80 16.54 -5.23 1.77
N GLU A 81 16.93 -6.43 1.36
CA GLU A 81 16.22 -7.18 0.31
C GLU A 81 14.75 -7.43 0.68
N ASN A 82 14.47 -7.82 1.93
CA ASN A 82 13.13 -8.11 2.38
C ASN A 82 12.24 -6.86 2.35
N GLU A 83 12.76 -5.73 2.85
CA GLU A 83 12.05 -4.45 2.88
C GLU A 83 11.73 -3.96 1.46
N ARG A 84 12.69 -4.11 0.54
CA ARG A 84 12.51 -3.78 -0.87
C ARG A 84 11.42 -4.64 -1.52
N LEU A 85 11.40 -5.94 -1.26
CA LEU A 85 10.38 -6.85 -1.79
C LEU A 85 8.99 -6.52 -1.21
N LEU A 86 8.90 -6.25 0.10
CA LEU A 86 7.66 -5.85 0.76
C LEU A 86 7.11 -4.53 0.20
N LEU A 87 7.96 -3.51 0.03
CA LEU A 87 7.58 -2.23 -0.57
C LEU A 87 7.05 -2.42 -1.99
N THR A 88 7.80 -3.14 -2.82
CA THR A 88 7.45 -3.38 -4.23
C THR A 88 6.13 -4.16 -4.34
N CYS A 89 5.95 -5.20 -3.51
CA CYS A 89 4.71 -5.96 -3.44
C CYS A 89 3.52 -5.09 -3.03
N ALA A 90 3.67 -4.30 -1.97
CA ALA A 90 2.61 -3.43 -1.46
C ALA A 90 2.17 -2.40 -2.51
N PHE A 91 3.12 -1.74 -3.17
CA PHE A 91 2.81 -0.80 -4.24
C PHE A 91 2.12 -1.49 -5.42
N GLY A 92 2.65 -2.62 -5.90
CA GLY A 92 2.03 -3.32 -7.02
C GLY A 92 0.60 -3.76 -6.73
N GLU A 93 0.36 -4.39 -5.59
CA GLU A 93 -0.98 -4.89 -5.21
C GLU A 93 -1.97 -3.75 -4.95
N TYR A 94 -1.59 -2.70 -4.22
CA TYR A 94 -2.52 -1.63 -3.87
C TYR A 94 -2.85 -0.77 -5.09
N LEU A 95 -1.88 -0.51 -5.97
CA LEU A 95 -2.12 0.21 -7.22
C LEU A 95 -3.00 -0.61 -8.17
N ALA A 96 -2.74 -1.92 -8.30
CA ALA A 96 -3.55 -2.82 -9.12
C ALA A 96 -5.01 -2.84 -8.63
N GLN A 97 -5.23 -2.85 -7.31
CA GLN A 97 -6.58 -2.81 -6.74
C GLN A 97 -7.23 -1.42 -6.87
N ILE A 98 -6.49 -0.31 -6.81
CA ILE A 98 -7.06 1.01 -7.15
C ILE A 98 -7.53 1.04 -8.61
N VAL A 99 -6.78 0.43 -9.55
CA VAL A 99 -7.16 0.35 -10.97
C VAL A 99 -8.36 -0.60 -11.19
N GLY A 100 -8.26 -1.84 -10.68
CA GLY A 100 -9.22 -2.92 -10.95
C GLY A 100 -10.46 -2.92 -10.06
N GLY A 101 -10.38 -2.29 -8.90
CA GLY A 101 -11.43 -2.23 -7.88
C GLY A 101 -10.94 -2.71 -6.52
N ILE A 102 -11.28 -1.96 -5.47
CA ILE A 102 -10.87 -2.23 -4.09
C ILE A 102 -11.91 -3.14 -3.44
N PRO A 103 -11.54 -4.35 -2.96
CA PRO A 103 -12.44 -5.21 -2.22
C PRO A 103 -12.73 -4.61 -0.83
N MET A 104 -13.98 -4.22 -0.59
CA MET A 104 -14.45 -3.73 0.72
C MET A 104 -14.94 -4.88 1.60
N SER A 105 -15.47 -5.93 0.95
CA SER A 105 -15.83 -7.21 1.54
C SER A 105 -15.61 -8.30 0.49
N GLN A 106 -15.92 -9.57 0.80
CA GLN A 106 -15.82 -10.65 -0.19
C GLN A 106 -16.74 -10.45 -1.40
N ASN A 107 -17.84 -9.70 -1.23
CA ASN A 107 -18.86 -9.51 -2.26
C ASN A 107 -18.99 -8.05 -2.73
N GLU A 108 -18.26 -7.12 -2.11
CA GLU A 108 -18.34 -5.70 -2.45
C GLU A 108 -16.98 -5.21 -2.92
N THR A 109 -16.97 -4.66 -4.13
CA THR A 109 -15.77 -4.08 -4.75
C THR A 109 -16.12 -2.68 -5.22
N VAL A 110 -15.43 -1.67 -4.69
CA VAL A 110 -15.59 -0.29 -5.15
C VAL A 110 -14.68 -0.03 -6.35
N ARG A 111 -15.23 0.57 -7.40
CA ARG A 111 -14.47 1.01 -8.58
C ARG A 111 -14.40 2.53 -8.66
N LEU A 112 -13.36 3.04 -9.31
CA LEU A 112 -13.18 4.49 -9.53
C LEU A 112 -14.41 5.16 -10.16
N ALA A 113 -15.08 4.48 -11.09
CA ALA A 113 -16.30 4.98 -11.72
C ALA A 113 -17.47 5.17 -10.71
N GLU A 114 -17.58 4.29 -9.73
CA GLU A 114 -18.59 4.37 -8.65
C GLU A 114 -18.28 5.51 -7.67
N LEU A 115 -17.03 5.99 -7.66
CA LEU A 115 -16.59 7.18 -6.92
C LEU A 115 -16.66 8.48 -7.74
N GLY A 116 -17.25 8.43 -8.94
CA GLY A 116 -17.40 9.59 -9.83
C GLY A 116 -16.11 10.05 -10.50
N VAL A 117 -15.06 9.20 -10.51
CA VAL A 117 -13.84 9.47 -11.26
C VAL A 117 -14.06 9.18 -12.75
N ALA A 118 -13.72 10.15 -13.60
CA ALA A 118 -13.83 9.99 -15.04
C ALA A 118 -12.92 8.87 -15.56
N ARG A 119 -13.39 8.09 -16.53
CA ARG A 119 -12.63 6.97 -17.14
C ARG A 119 -11.25 7.40 -17.66
N ALA A 120 -11.15 8.60 -18.21
CA ALA A 120 -9.88 9.15 -18.70
C ALA A 120 -8.86 9.36 -17.58
N GLU A 121 -9.29 9.80 -16.40
CA GLU A 121 -8.42 9.95 -15.22
C GLU A 121 -7.98 8.58 -14.68
N GLY A 122 -8.88 7.58 -14.72
CA GLY A 122 -8.52 6.19 -14.41
C GLY A 122 -7.45 5.62 -15.34
N HIS A 123 -7.59 5.79 -16.66
CA HIS A 123 -6.57 5.35 -17.64
C HIS A 123 -5.25 6.10 -17.47
N ARG A 124 -5.31 7.41 -17.20
CA ARG A 124 -4.12 8.21 -16.94
C ARG A 124 -3.38 7.70 -15.71
N PHE A 125 -4.10 7.39 -14.63
CA PHE A 125 -3.49 6.82 -13.43
C PHE A 125 -2.82 5.48 -13.71
N GLU A 126 -3.52 4.55 -14.38
CA GLU A 126 -2.98 3.23 -14.74
C GLU A 126 -1.66 3.36 -15.52
N GLN A 127 -1.62 4.23 -16.54
CA GLN A 127 -0.39 4.50 -17.30
C GLN A 127 0.76 5.09 -16.46
N GLN A 128 0.47 5.75 -15.34
CA GLN A 128 1.49 6.31 -14.46
C GLN A 128 2.08 5.28 -13.50
N VAL A 129 1.42 4.13 -13.31
CA VAL A 129 1.77 3.15 -12.28
C VAL A 129 1.89 1.72 -12.82
N ASP A 130 1.68 1.51 -14.12
CA ASP A 130 1.70 0.22 -14.81
C ASP A 130 2.96 -0.59 -14.49
N ARG A 131 4.13 0.06 -14.53
CA ARG A 131 5.41 -0.55 -14.20
C ARG A 131 5.47 -1.09 -12.77
N LEU A 132 4.97 -0.32 -11.79
CA LEU A 132 4.95 -0.77 -10.39
C LEU A 132 3.96 -1.91 -10.17
N ILE A 133 2.84 -1.91 -10.90
CA ILE A 133 1.89 -3.02 -10.91
C ILE A 133 2.55 -4.28 -11.46
N ASP A 134 3.18 -4.21 -12.63
CA ASP A 134 3.83 -5.36 -13.26
C ASP A 134 4.97 -5.93 -12.39
N GLU A 135 5.82 -5.06 -11.86
CA GLU A 135 6.94 -5.45 -10.99
C GLU A 135 6.44 -6.04 -9.66
N GLY A 136 5.47 -5.40 -9.01
CA GLY A 136 5.00 -5.77 -7.67
C GLY A 136 4.05 -6.96 -7.63
N THR A 137 3.35 -7.26 -8.73
CA THR A 137 2.43 -8.41 -8.80
C THR A 137 3.09 -9.68 -9.34
N GLY A 138 4.34 -9.59 -9.80
CA GLY A 138 5.10 -10.68 -10.42
C GLY A 138 5.27 -11.92 -9.52
N SER A 139 5.11 -13.10 -10.10
CA SER A 139 5.22 -14.38 -9.37
C SER A 139 6.61 -14.63 -8.78
N GLY A 140 7.68 -14.21 -9.47
CA GLY A 140 9.05 -14.35 -8.99
C GLY A 140 9.32 -13.53 -7.73
N LEU A 141 8.75 -12.32 -7.63
CA LEU A 141 8.83 -11.49 -6.44
C LEU A 141 8.16 -12.16 -5.24
N LYS A 142 6.93 -12.65 -5.44
CA LYS A 142 6.16 -13.36 -4.41
C LYS A 142 6.85 -14.65 -3.96
N ALA A 143 7.42 -15.41 -4.90
CA ALA A 143 8.19 -16.61 -4.59
C ALA A 143 9.44 -16.30 -3.75
N ARG A 144 10.19 -15.23 -4.07
CA ARG A 144 11.35 -14.82 -3.28
C ARG A 144 10.96 -14.36 -1.88
N LEU A 145 9.89 -13.57 -1.76
CA LEU A 145 9.38 -13.13 -0.47
C LEU A 145 8.93 -14.33 0.40
N ALA A 146 8.22 -15.30 -0.19
CA ALA A 146 7.83 -16.53 0.49
C ALA A 146 9.04 -17.37 0.96
N ALA A 147 10.11 -17.43 0.17
CA ALA A 147 11.35 -18.11 0.56
C ALA A 147 12.00 -17.43 1.78
N ILE A 148 12.12 -16.10 1.78
CA ILE A 148 12.67 -15.33 2.91
C ILE A 148 11.84 -15.56 4.19
N ILE A 149 10.50 -15.57 4.06
CA ILE A 149 9.59 -15.86 5.16
C ILE A 149 9.83 -17.26 5.72
N ALA A 150 9.95 -18.27 4.85
CA ALA A 150 10.18 -19.66 5.24
C ALA A 150 11.56 -19.89 5.90
N GLU A 151 12.57 -19.10 5.54
CA GLU A 151 13.92 -19.13 6.13
C GLU A 151 13.97 -18.50 7.54
N GLN A 152 12.90 -17.85 7.99
CA GLN A 152 12.83 -17.10 9.25
C GLN A 152 11.67 -17.56 10.15
N PRO A 153 11.62 -18.83 10.60
CA PRO A 153 10.48 -19.36 11.35
C PRO A 153 10.29 -18.68 12.72
N ASP A 154 11.38 -18.20 13.33
CA ASP A 154 11.38 -17.70 14.70
C ASP A 154 11.38 -16.16 14.80
N VAL A 155 11.20 -15.42 13.70
CA VAL A 155 11.15 -13.95 13.75
C VAL A 155 9.78 -13.43 14.16
N THR A 156 9.73 -12.29 14.84
CA THR A 156 8.45 -11.72 15.33
C THR A 156 7.69 -11.01 14.21
N THR A 157 8.45 -10.45 13.27
CA THR A 157 7.93 -9.69 12.13
C THR A 157 8.76 -10.05 10.91
N PHE A 158 8.12 -10.09 9.75
CA PHE A 158 8.83 -10.19 8.48
C PHE A 158 9.18 -8.80 8.00
N GLY A 159 10.47 -8.49 8.05
CA GLY A 159 11.04 -7.18 7.75
C GLY A 159 11.26 -6.30 9.00
N ASP A 160 12.16 -5.32 8.88
CA ASP A 160 12.41 -4.32 9.91
C ASP A 160 11.21 -3.38 10.03
N THR A 161 10.65 -3.28 11.23
CA THR A 161 9.49 -2.42 11.51
C THR A 161 9.80 -0.92 11.55
N GLY A 162 11.08 -0.53 11.57
CA GLY A 162 11.51 0.86 11.70
C GLY A 162 11.36 1.44 13.11
N LEU A 163 10.93 0.64 14.08
CA LEU A 163 10.83 1.07 15.48
C LEU A 163 12.22 1.23 16.13
N ASP A 164 12.27 2.05 17.17
CA ASP A 164 13.45 2.21 18.02
C ASP A 164 13.73 0.98 18.91
N ASP A 165 14.90 0.98 19.54
CA ASP A 165 15.36 -0.12 20.39
C ASP A 165 14.44 -0.38 21.60
N THR A 166 13.83 0.66 22.14
CA THR A 166 12.94 0.53 23.31
C THR A 166 11.68 -0.22 22.91
N LEU A 167 11.02 0.20 21.83
CA LEU A 167 9.83 -0.47 21.31
C LEU A 167 10.12 -1.89 20.82
N ASN A 168 11.30 -2.11 20.21
CA ASN A 168 11.72 -3.45 19.82
C ASN A 168 11.95 -4.38 21.03
N GLU A 169 12.52 -3.88 22.13
CA GLU A 169 12.66 -4.67 23.35
C GLU A 169 11.31 -4.97 24.00
N MET A 170 10.40 -3.99 24.07
CA MET A 170 9.03 -4.20 24.55
C MET A 170 8.32 -5.30 23.74
N ARG A 171 8.46 -5.28 22.41
CA ARG A 171 7.91 -6.34 21.54
C ARG A 171 8.51 -7.71 21.87
N ARG A 172 9.83 -7.81 22.04
CA ARG A 172 10.50 -9.07 22.40
C ARG A 172 10.05 -9.60 23.75
N GLN A 173 9.90 -8.72 24.75
CA GLN A 173 9.40 -9.09 26.07
C GLN A 173 7.97 -9.64 26.00
N MET A 174 7.08 -8.96 25.29
CA MET A 174 5.68 -9.41 25.17
C MET A 174 5.58 -10.73 24.41
N ARG A 175 6.41 -10.93 23.38
CA ARG A 175 6.47 -12.21 22.67
C ARG A 175 6.90 -13.36 23.57
N ARG A 176 8.00 -13.19 24.33
CA ARG A 176 8.47 -14.21 25.28
C ARG A 176 7.38 -14.59 26.29
N PHE A 177 6.64 -13.61 26.78
CA PHE A 177 5.51 -13.87 27.67
C PHE A 177 4.42 -14.71 26.97
N ALA A 178 4.01 -14.31 25.76
CA ALA A 178 2.99 -15.04 25.00
C ALA A 178 3.40 -16.48 24.68
N GLU A 179 4.68 -16.73 24.38
CA GLU A 179 5.23 -18.07 24.14
C GLU A 179 5.23 -18.98 25.38
N VAL A 180 5.27 -18.41 26.58
CA VAL A 180 5.29 -19.19 27.82
C VAL A 180 3.89 -19.38 28.41
N GLU A 181 3.03 -18.36 28.32
CA GLU A 181 1.78 -18.30 29.09
C GLU A 181 0.51 -18.39 28.24
N VAL A 182 0.60 -18.29 26.91
CA VAL A 182 -0.57 -18.20 26.02
C VAL A 182 -0.58 -19.26 24.91
N LEU A 183 0.55 -19.45 24.22
CA LEU A 183 0.71 -20.40 23.11
C LEU A 183 1.05 -21.81 23.60
#